data_AF-A0A925SUV3-F1
#
_entry.id   AF-A0A925SUV3-F1
#
_cell.length_a   1.000
_cell.length_b   1.000
_cell.length_c   1.000
_cell.angle_alpha   90.00
_cell.angle_beta   90.00
_cell.angle_gamma   90.00
#
_symmetry.space_group_name_H-M   'P 1'
#
loop_
_entity.id
_entity.type
_entity.pdbx_description
1 polymer ?
#
loop_
_entity_poly.entity_id
_entity_poly.type
_entity_poly.pdbx_seq_one_letter_code
_entity_poly.pdbx_strand_id
1 'polypeptide(L)'
;MDASYSRIGWLLAAFLSAGTGVVALAEDVTLLRAREGAAALMSGRYDKAVASFDEALSAPEIADFIEASIYSDRGVAKWRMNQTKEAVDDFNKSIQLSPENSAVYNNRGNALMDLGHPDEAVKDFDRAVALSPNYGAAYNNRGNARVALGQHNLAFQDFRKAVELMPQSAVPFNGRGMAHAELKRYHAAVRDLSRAVSLNPKYVAAYRHRADAYLALGMYREAVADATQVLALEPDVPNPDLLLLRARAHAGDKKLNFALDDLNKAIEGKPDLVDAYIERAVVFVQARRFDDAIGDLTRAIELNPQNVRAYAMRASAKLQAEANDDALSDVSQALQLAATDPVALRVRGNIYEALQRPDEAIADYRSALAQDPFQSESREALQRLNQEVPAEEGRVLGEEVAGWVIKEPQPGRYIASNPKYPALRTELEMFGTGTPKILEWKLLKDALTGIGLLKYYAGDFGDGAATSLEYVAIVDTRANKVVSVEPHAWGEANAQWNWQAVSVVVTDPDGNANEVQLRKVRQKAPARDDFWGLERPDGAQESRRAARRGGEGGGGNSGIFNWLFR
;
A
#
# COMPACT_ATOMS: atom_id res chain seq x y z
N MET A 1 -10.95 20.40 -6.87
CA MET A 1 -11.70 21.61 -6.53
C MET A 1 -10.69 22.73 -6.43
N ASP A 2 -10.71 23.57 -7.46
CA ASP A 2 -9.76 24.63 -7.74
C ASP A 2 -9.75 25.70 -6.66
N ALA A 3 -8.55 26.08 -6.23
CA ALA A 3 -8.34 27.24 -5.37
C ALA A 3 -6.97 27.88 -5.66
N SER A 4 -6.84 28.50 -6.83
CA SER A 4 -5.88 29.60 -7.04
C SER A 4 -6.19 30.37 -8.33
N TYR A 5 -7.44 30.82 -8.52
CA TYR A 5 -7.77 31.79 -9.57
C TYR A 5 -8.48 32.98 -8.93
N SER A 6 -7.70 33.96 -8.50
CA SER A 6 -8.21 35.30 -8.16
C SER A 6 -7.03 36.24 -7.97
N ARG A 7 -6.81 37.12 -8.95
CA ARG A 7 -6.34 38.52 -8.80
C ARG A 7 -6.12 39.16 -10.19
N ILE A 8 -7.19 39.33 -10.97
CA ILE A 8 -7.23 40.31 -12.08
C ILE A 8 -8.26 41.43 -11.77
N GLY A 9 -8.84 41.44 -10.57
CA GLY A 9 -9.71 42.52 -10.12
C GLY A 9 -8.91 43.56 -9.32
N TRP A 10 -8.88 44.79 -9.84
CA TRP A 10 -8.40 46.05 -9.24
C TRP A 10 -6.95 46.47 -9.56
N LEU A 11 -6.80 47.31 -10.57
CA LEU A 11 -6.39 48.73 -10.44
C LEU A 11 -6.15 49.30 -11.84
N LEU A 12 -6.93 50.30 -12.26
CA LEU A 12 -6.47 51.37 -13.16
C LEU A 12 -7.52 52.48 -13.20
N ALA A 13 -7.20 53.57 -12.50
CA ALA A 13 -7.85 54.86 -12.66
C ALA A 13 -6.82 55.84 -13.27
N ALA A 14 -7.15 56.31 -14.47
CA ALA A 14 -6.74 57.53 -15.18
C ALA A 14 -5.24 57.87 -15.34
N PHE A 15 -4.79 58.10 -16.58
CA PHE A 15 -4.35 59.41 -17.10
C PHE A 15 -4.12 59.38 -18.63
N LEU A 16 -4.58 60.43 -19.32
CA LEU A 16 -4.48 60.64 -20.78
C LEU A 16 -3.37 61.67 -21.10
N SER A 17 -2.48 61.36 -22.05
CA SER A 17 -1.79 62.38 -22.86
C SER A 17 -1.33 61.77 -24.19
N ALA A 18 -1.48 62.46 -25.32
CA ALA A 18 -1.56 61.91 -26.69
C ALA A 18 -0.33 61.13 -27.26
N GLY A 19 0.67 60.78 -26.45
CA GLY A 19 1.63 59.70 -26.75
C GLY A 19 1.21 58.32 -26.18
N THR A 20 0.20 58.29 -25.31
CA THR A 20 -0.29 57.09 -24.61
C THR A 20 -1.34 56.30 -25.37
N GLY A 21 -1.89 56.83 -26.47
CA GLY A 21 -3.04 56.20 -27.15
C GLY A 21 -2.68 54.91 -27.90
N VAL A 22 -1.52 54.86 -28.55
CA VAL A 22 -1.05 53.65 -29.26
C VAL A 22 -0.53 52.61 -28.29
N VAL A 23 0.18 53.05 -27.23
CA VAL A 23 0.67 52.18 -26.16
C VAL A 23 -0.51 51.57 -25.39
N ALA A 24 -1.53 52.37 -25.04
CA ALA A 24 -2.73 51.87 -24.37
C ALA A 24 -3.56 50.92 -25.25
N LEU A 25 -3.69 51.19 -26.56
CA LEU A 25 -4.38 50.29 -27.49
C LEU A 25 -3.62 48.97 -27.72
N ALA A 26 -2.29 49.02 -27.79
CA ALA A 26 -1.45 47.82 -27.90
C ALA A 26 -1.52 46.99 -26.61
N GLU A 27 -1.47 47.63 -25.44
CA GLU A 27 -1.64 47.00 -24.13
C GLU A 27 -3.03 46.37 -23.99
N ASP A 28 -4.09 47.03 -24.46
CA ASP A 28 -5.47 46.50 -24.50
C ASP A 28 -5.60 45.26 -25.39
N VAL A 29 -4.92 45.24 -26.56
CA VAL A 29 -4.93 44.08 -27.46
C VAL A 29 -4.12 42.91 -26.88
N THR A 30 -2.95 43.17 -26.31
CA THR A 30 -2.13 42.15 -25.62
C THR A 30 -2.91 41.51 -24.47
N LEU A 31 -3.56 42.33 -23.65
CA LEU A 31 -4.36 41.85 -22.52
C LEU A 31 -5.59 41.07 -22.99
N LEU A 32 -6.23 41.50 -24.09
CA LEU A 32 -7.33 40.76 -24.70
C LEU A 32 -6.87 39.37 -25.16
N ARG A 33 -5.74 39.28 -25.88
CA ARG A 33 -5.18 38.00 -26.33
C ARG A 33 -4.76 37.10 -25.19
N ALA A 34 -4.13 37.67 -24.15
CA ALA A 34 -3.81 36.93 -22.92
C ALA A 34 -5.07 36.38 -22.24
N ARG A 35 -6.16 37.16 -22.19
CA ARG A 35 -7.45 36.70 -21.63
C ARG A 35 -8.10 35.61 -22.48
N GLU A 36 -8.05 35.72 -23.81
CA GLU A 36 -8.50 34.67 -24.72
C GLU A 36 -7.72 33.37 -24.52
N GLY A 37 -6.38 33.49 -24.38
CA GLY A 37 -5.50 32.37 -24.07
C GLY A 37 -5.84 31.71 -22.74
N ALA A 38 -6.00 32.50 -21.67
CA ALA A 38 -6.39 32.01 -20.35
C ALA A 38 -7.78 31.35 -20.37
N ALA A 39 -8.75 31.90 -21.10
CA ALA A 39 -10.07 31.30 -21.28
C ALA A 39 -9.99 29.98 -22.05
N ALA A 40 -9.16 29.90 -23.09
CA ALA A 40 -8.91 28.67 -23.83
C ALA A 40 -8.23 27.60 -22.95
N LEU A 41 -7.25 28.00 -22.13
CA LEU A 41 -6.57 27.13 -21.17
C LEU A 41 -7.56 26.54 -20.15
N MET A 42 -8.40 27.38 -19.53
CA MET A 42 -9.45 26.91 -18.61
C MET A 42 -10.47 25.99 -19.30
N SER A 43 -10.69 26.17 -20.61
CA SER A 43 -11.57 25.31 -21.41
C SER A 43 -10.89 24.04 -21.93
N GLY A 44 -9.62 23.79 -21.58
CA GLY A 44 -8.83 22.64 -22.07
C GLY A 44 -8.44 22.70 -23.55
N ARG A 45 -8.62 23.85 -24.22
CA ARG A 45 -8.24 24.07 -25.62
C ARG A 45 -6.81 24.59 -25.69
N TYR A 46 -5.87 23.72 -25.36
CA TYR A 46 -4.46 24.08 -25.14
C TYR A 46 -3.77 24.62 -26.39
N ASP A 47 -4.09 24.08 -27.57
CA ASP A 47 -3.61 24.56 -28.87
C ASP A 47 -3.99 26.03 -29.11
N LYS A 48 -5.26 26.38 -28.86
CA LYS A 48 -5.76 27.75 -28.97
C LYS A 48 -5.18 28.64 -27.89
N ALA A 49 -5.00 28.13 -26.68
CA ALA A 49 -4.37 28.87 -25.60
C ALA A 49 -2.95 29.29 -25.99
N VAL A 50 -2.14 28.34 -26.49
CA VAL A 50 -0.77 28.61 -26.96
C VAL A 50 -0.79 29.64 -28.08
N ALA A 51 -1.64 29.50 -29.10
CA ALA A 51 -1.72 30.46 -30.20
C ALA A 51 -2.08 31.88 -29.73
N SER A 52 -3.07 32.03 -28.85
CA SER A 52 -3.44 33.33 -28.28
C SER A 52 -2.33 33.93 -27.42
N PHE A 53 -1.58 33.12 -26.68
CA PHE A 53 -0.43 33.58 -25.91
C PHE A 53 0.76 33.96 -26.80
N ASP A 54 1.00 33.25 -27.90
CA ASP A 54 2.01 33.60 -28.91
C ASP A 54 1.69 34.95 -29.56
N GLU A 55 0.41 35.19 -29.90
CA GLU A 55 -0.05 36.49 -30.39
C GLU A 55 0.15 37.60 -29.34
N ALA A 56 -0.19 37.34 -28.08
CA ALA A 56 0.03 38.31 -26.99
C ALA A 56 1.52 38.65 -26.82
N LEU A 57 2.41 37.65 -26.90
CA LEU A 57 3.86 37.83 -26.77
C LEU A 57 4.53 38.47 -28.01
N SER A 58 3.81 38.63 -29.12
CA SER A 58 4.29 39.32 -30.31
C SER A 58 4.22 40.84 -30.23
N ALA A 59 3.59 41.37 -29.17
CA ALA A 59 3.49 42.80 -28.96
C ALA A 59 4.88 43.43 -28.70
N PRO A 60 5.13 44.64 -29.23
CA PRO A 60 6.46 45.26 -29.18
C PRO A 60 6.91 45.67 -27.76
N GLU A 61 5.96 45.99 -26.88
CA GLU A 61 6.22 46.33 -25.49
C GLU A 61 5.16 45.65 -24.61
N ILE A 62 5.62 44.90 -23.60
CA ILE A 62 4.78 44.20 -22.63
C ILE A 62 5.39 44.45 -21.26
N ALA A 63 4.58 44.81 -20.27
CA ALA A 63 5.08 44.94 -18.91
C ALA A 63 5.53 43.58 -18.38
N ASP A 64 6.69 43.51 -17.72
CA ASP A 64 7.31 42.27 -17.22
C ASP A 64 6.34 41.37 -16.44
N PHE A 65 5.43 41.95 -15.64
CA PHE A 65 4.46 41.18 -14.88
C PHE A 65 3.39 40.51 -15.75
N ILE A 66 2.95 41.17 -16.83
CA ILE A 66 2.02 40.63 -17.82
C ILE A 66 2.74 39.56 -18.64
N GLU A 67 3.95 39.86 -19.11
CA GLU A 67 4.78 38.94 -19.88
C GLU A 67 5.05 37.66 -19.08
N ALA A 68 5.45 37.79 -17.80
CA ALA A 68 5.64 36.65 -16.90
C ALA A 68 4.39 35.79 -16.77
N SER A 69 3.21 36.40 -16.59
CA SER A 69 1.95 35.67 -16.49
C SER A 69 1.62 34.91 -17.79
N ILE A 70 1.86 35.52 -18.95
CA ILE A 70 1.63 34.87 -20.25
C ILE A 70 2.56 33.67 -20.43
N TYR A 71 3.85 33.83 -20.14
CA TYR A 71 4.79 32.70 -20.18
C TYR A 71 4.39 31.58 -19.20
N SER A 72 4.00 31.91 -17.97
CA SER A 72 3.49 30.93 -17.01
C SER A 72 2.31 30.14 -17.59
N ASP A 73 1.28 30.81 -18.09
CA ASP A 73 0.05 30.15 -18.56
C ASP A 73 0.27 29.40 -19.89
N ARG A 74 1.11 29.92 -20.78
CA ARG A 74 1.53 29.21 -22.00
C ARG A 74 2.35 27.97 -21.68
N GLY A 75 3.23 28.05 -20.68
CA GLY A 75 3.97 26.91 -20.16
C GLY A 75 3.03 25.81 -19.65
N VAL A 76 1.98 26.16 -18.91
CA VAL A 76 0.95 25.19 -18.48
C VAL A 76 0.24 24.57 -19.68
N ALA A 77 -0.14 25.36 -20.70
CA ALA A 77 -0.80 24.84 -21.90
C ALA A 77 0.11 23.85 -22.67
N LYS A 78 1.38 24.22 -22.89
CA LYS A 78 2.39 23.37 -23.53
C LYS A 78 2.63 22.08 -22.74
N TRP A 79 2.72 22.17 -21.41
CA TRP A 79 2.85 20.99 -20.55
C TRP A 79 1.68 20.03 -20.72
N ARG A 80 0.44 20.56 -20.75
CA ARG A 80 -0.77 19.76 -21.01
C ARG A 80 -0.83 19.15 -22.42
N MET A 81 -0.05 19.66 -23.36
CA MET A 81 0.14 19.11 -24.71
C MET A 81 1.34 18.14 -24.81
N ASN A 82 1.98 17.78 -23.69
CA ASN A 82 3.22 17.00 -23.63
C ASN A 82 4.43 17.66 -24.31
N GLN A 83 4.39 18.98 -24.52
CA GLN A 83 5.53 19.79 -24.95
C GLN A 83 6.33 20.24 -23.72
N THR A 84 6.81 19.26 -22.96
CA THR A 84 7.28 19.48 -21.58
C THR A 84 8.59 20.28 -21.54
N LYS A 85 9.46 20.16 -22.54
CA LYS A 85 10.72 20.95 -22.59
C LYS A 85 10.42 22.42 -22.86
N GLU A 86 9.55 22.69 -23.82
CA GLU A 86 9.11 24.04 -24.17
C GLU A 86 8.30 24.70 -23.05
N ALA A 87 7.58 23.90 -22.25
CA ALA A 87 6.93 24.38 -21.03
C ALA A 87 7.96 24.82 -19.98
N VAL A 88 9.03 24.04 -19.77
CA VAL A 88 10.12 24.41 -18.86
C VAL A 88 10.80 25.71 -19.31
N ASP A 89 11.03 25.90 -20.61
CA ASP A 89 11.58 27.16 -21.14
C ASP A 89 10.68 28.36 -20.85
N ASP A 90 9.37 28.22 -21.03
CA ASP A 90 8.40 29.25 -20.69
C ASP A 90 8.39 29.54 -19.17
N PHE A 91 8.43 28.51 -18.32
CA PHE A 91 8.53 28.71 -16.88
C PHE A 91 9.84 29.39 -16.46
N ASN A 92 10.96 29.06 -17.11
CA ASN A 92 12.23 29.73 -16.88
C ASN A 92 12.12 31.24 -17.17
N LYS A 93 11.51 31.60 -18.30
CA LYS A 93 11.29 33.00 -18.66
C LYS A 93 10.34 33.71 -17.69
N SER A 94 9.26 33.05 -17.27
CA SER A 94 8.37 33.58 -16.24
C SER A 94 9.07 33.81 -14.89
N ILE A 95 9.94 32.90 -14.46
CA ILE A 95 10.71 33.02 -13.20
C ILE A 95 11.74 34.15 -13.30
N GLN A 96 12.38 34.31 -14.45
CA GLN A 96 13.34 35.40 -14.68
C GLN A 96 12.66 36.77 -14.52
N LEU A 97 11.44 36.92 -15.02
CA LEU A 97 10.65 38.16 -14.96
C LEU A 97 9.96 38.36 -13.60
N SER A 98 9.54 37.27 -12.95
CA SER A 98 8.81 37.30 -11.67
C SER A 98 9.26 36.16 -10.73
N PRO A 99 10.37 36.34 -9.98
CA PRO A 99 10.99 35.29 -9.16
C PRO A 99 10.27 34.99 -7.83
N GLU A 100 9.18 35.69 -7.53
CA GLU A 100 8.40 35.54 -6.29
C GLU A 100 7.09 34.77 -6.54
N ASN A 101 6.85 34.27 -7.75
CA ASN A 101 5.65 33.50 -8.07
C ASN A 101 5.81 32.01 -7.74
N SER A 102 5.34 31.59 -6.55
CA SER A 102 5.42 30.20 -6.08
C SER A 102 4.75 29.18 -7.01
N ALA A 103 3.70 29.56 -7.73
CA ALA A 103 2.96 28.66 -8.60
C ALA A 103 3.80 28.22 -9.81
N VAL A 104 4.64 29.12 -10.34
CA VAL A 104 5.51 28.81 -11.49
C VAL A 104 6.59 27.82 -11.12
N TYR A 105 7.21 27.98 -9.94
CA TYR A 105 8.14 26.98 -9.42
C TYR A 105 7.46 25.61 -9.23
N ASN A 106 6.27 25.57 -8.64
CA ASN A 106 5.53 24.31 -8.52
C ASN A 106 5.21 23.69 -9.90
N ASN A 107 4.82 24.48 -10.89
CA ASN A 107 4.50 23.99 -12.22
C ASN A 107 5.75 23.49 -12.97
N ARG A 108 6.87 24.22 -12.87
CA ARG A 108 8.15 23.79 -13.44
C ARG A 108 8.67 22.53 -12.76
N GLY A 109 8.54 22.42 -11.44
CA GLY A 109 8.84 21.20 -10.69
C GLY A 109 8.04 19.99 -11.18
N ASN A 110 6.74 20.15 -11.47
CA ASN A 110 5.93 19.07 -12.06
C ASN A 110 6.39 18.69 -13.47
N ALA A 111 6.72 19.68 -14.32
CA ALA A 111 7.26 19.40 -15.64
C ALA A 111 8.63 18.69 -15.58
N LEU A 112 9.48 19.03 -14.60
CA LEU A 112 10.75 18.35 -14.34
C LEU A 112 10.55 16.91 -13.86
N MET A 113 9.53 16.65 -13.05
CA MET A 113 9.14 15.28 -12.67
C MET A 113 8.79 14.44 -13.90
N ASP A 114 8.01 14.98 -14.83
CA ASP A 114 7.63 14.28 -16.07
C ASP A 114 8.83 14.03 -17.00
N LEU A 115 9.87 14.87 -16.93
CA LEU A 115 11.14 14.69 -17.64
C LEU A 115 12.11 13.73 -16.92
N GLY A 116 11.77 13.25 -15.72
CA GLY A 116 12.63 12.36 -14.94
C GLY A 116 13.75 13.07 -14.19
N HIS A 117 13.56 14.34 -13.81
CA HIS A 117 14.52 15.17 -13.05
C HIS A 117 13.99 15.48 -11.62
N PRO A 118 13.81 14.46 -10.75
CA PRO A 118 13.20 14.66 -9.44
C PRO A 118 14.06 15.48 -8.47
N ASP A 119 15.38 15.48 -8.62
CA ASP A 119 16.30 16.29 -7.80
C ASP A 119 16.18 17.80 -8.10
N GLU A 120 16.02 18.16 -9.38
CA GLU A 120 15.73 19.54 -9.78
C GLU A 120 14.32 19.97 -9.38
N ALA A 121 13.34 19.07 -9.54
CA ALA A 121 11.97 19.30 -9.10
C ALA A 121 11.88 19.61 -7.60
N VAL A 122 12.63 18.91 -6.74
CA VAL A 122 12.68 19.21 -5.30
C VAL A 122 13.15 20.64 -5.03
N LYS A 123 14.15 21.15 -5.75
CA LYS A 123 14.64 22.54 -5.56
C LYS A 123 13.55 23.56 -5.89
N ASP A 124 12.78 23.29 -6.93
CA ASP A 124 11.65 24.12 -7.33
C ASP A 124 10.51 24.07 -6.30
N PHE A 125 10.16 22.88 -5.82
CA PHE A 125 9.16 22.76 -4.78
C PHE A 125 9.62 23.39 -3.45
N ASP A 126 10.90 23.28 -3.11
CA ASP A 126 11.50 23.97 -1.95
C ASP A 126 11.30 25.48 -2.06
N ARG A 127 11.58 26.06 -3.23
CA ARG A 127 11.34 27.48 -3.48
C ARG A 127 9.85 27.82 -3.42
N ALA A 128 8.98 26.99 -3.98
CA ALA A 128 7.53 27.19 -3.96
C ALA A 128 6.97 27.23 -2.52
N VAL A 129 7.37 26.29 -1.65
CA VAL A 129 6.90 26.27 -0.25
C VAL A 129 7.56 27.34 0.61
N ALA A 130 8.79 27.76 0.29
CA ALA A 130 9.42 28.90 0.95
C ALA A 130 8.69 30.23 0.64
N LEU A 131 8.26 30.41 -0.61
CA LEU A 131 7.48 31.56 -1.05
C LEU A 131 6.04 31.53 -0.54
N SER A 132 5.44 30.34 -0.44
CA SER A 132 4.07 30.15 0.02
C SER A 132 3.96 28.95 0.98
N PRO A 133 4.17 29.16 2.30
CA PRO A 133 4.16 28.09 3.30
C PRO A 133 2.81 27.36 3.47
N ASN A 134 1.72 27.92 2.93
CA ASN A 134 0.38 27.30 2.94
C ASN A 134 0.03 26.61 1.61
N TYR A 135 1.00 26.41 0.73
CA TYR A 135 0.77 25.81 -0.59
C TYR A 135 0.75 24.27 -0.53
N GLY A 136 -0.36 23.71 -0.07
CA GLY A 136 -0.50 22.25 0.15
C GLY A 136 -0.16 21.38 -1.06
N ALA A 137 -0.48 21.83 -2.27
CA ALA A 137 -0.14 21.11 -3.50
C ALA A 137 1.39 21.02 -3.73
N ALA A 138 2.15 22.08 -3.42
CA ALA A 138 3.60 22.07 -3.54
C ALA A 138 4.26 21.11 -2.54
N TYR A 139 3.75 21.03 -1.30
CA TYR A 139 4.18 20.00 -0.35
C TYR A 139 3.89 18.59 -0.90
N ASN A 140 2.68 18.33 -1.39
CA ASN A 140 2.35 17.03 -1.98
C ASN A 140 3.29 16.66 -3.14
N ASN A 141 3.56 17.61 -4.04
CA ASN A 141 4.42 17.35 -5.20
C ASN A 141 5.89 17.17 -4.80
N ARG A 142 6.37 17.91 -3.79
CA ARG A 142 7.69 17.67 -3.19
C ARG A 142 7.79 16.29 -2.56
N GLY A 143 6.72 15.85 -1.88
CA GLY A 143 6.61 14.50 -1.33
C GLY A 143 6.74 13.44 -2.41
N ASN A 144 6.03 13.59 -3.54
CA ASN A 144 6.16 12.68 -4.68
C ASN A 144 7.58 12.64 -5.26
N ALA A 145 8.22 13.81 -5.42
CA ALA A 145 9.59 13.89 -5.89
C ALA A 145 10.58 13.19 -4.94
N ARG A 146 10.39 13.36 -3.62
CA ARG A 146 11.19 12.67 -2.60
C ARG A 146 10.95 11.16 -2.58
N VAL A 147 9.75 10.67 -2.85
CA VAL A 147 9.49 9.23 -3.05
C VAL A 147 10.28 8.71 -4.26
N ALA A 148 10.27 9.43 -5.38
CA ALA A 148 11.05 9.04 -6.56
C ALA A 148 12.57 8.99 -6.29
N LEU A 149 13.05 9.75 -5.30
CA LEU A 149 14.44 9.73 -4.82
C LEU A 149 14.71 8.71 -3.70
N GLY A 150 13.73 7.92 -3.28
CA GLY A 150 13.85 6.98 -2.16
C GLY A 150 13.90 7.65 -0.77
N GLN A 151 13.60 8.95 -0.68
CA GLN A 151 13.63 9.75 0.54
C GLN A 151 12.30 9.67 1.32
N HIS A 152 11.85 8.46 1.63
CA HIS A 152 10.49 8.20 2.13
C HIS A 152 10.14 8.92 3.45
N ASN A 153 11.10 9.08 4.37
CA ASN A 153 10.87 9.83 5.62
C ASN A 153 10.62 11.33 5.37
N LEU A 154 11.37 11.95 4.45
CA LEU A 154 11.17 13.35 4.07
C LEU A 154 9.87 13.52 3.26
N ALA A 155 9.54 12.55 2.41
CA ALA A 155 8.26 12.54 1.70
C ALA A 155 7.07 12.46 2.67
N PHE A 156 7.16 11.61 3.70
CA PHE A 156 6.14 11.52 4.74
C PHE A 156 5.89 12.87 5.43
N GLN A 157 6.95 13.62 5.78
CA GLN A 157 6.84 14.96 6.37
C GLN A 157 6.06 15.92 5.46
N ASP A 158 6.37 15.90 4.16
CA ASP A 158 5.69 16.72 3.17
C ASP A 158 4.22 16.35 3.00
N PHE A 159 3.91 15.06 2.90
CA PHE A 159 2.52 14.62 2.78
C PHE A 159 1.72 14.91 4.05
N ARG A 160 2.32 14.83 5.23
CA ARG A 160 1.68 15.28 6.47
C ARG A 160 1.30 16.74 6.36
N LYS A 161 2.22 17.61 5.94
CA LYS A 161 1.91 19.03 5.78
C LYS A 161 0.84 19.28 4.71
N ALA A 162 0.85 18.50 3.62
CA ALA A 162 -0.17 18.57 2.59
C ALA A 162 -1.55 18.10 3.09
N VAL A 163 -1.63 17.08 3.96
CA VAL A 163 -2.86 16.63 4.62
C VAL A 163 -3.42 17.72 5.54
N GLU A 164 -2.57 18.36 6.35
CA GLU A 164 -2.97 19.49 7.21
C GLU A 164 -3.58 20.64 6.39
N LEU A 165 -2.98 20.96 5.24
CA LEU A 165 -3.40 22.06 4.38
C LEU A 165 -4.58 21.70 3.46
N MET A 166 -4.80 20.42 3.17
CA MET A 166 -5.83 19.94 2.23
C MET A 166 -6.60 18.72 2.77
N PRO A 167 -7.28 18.83 3.94
CA PRO A 167 -7.88 17.69 4.64
C PRO A 167 -9.10 17.06 3.92
N GLN A 168 -9.62 17.73 2.89
CA GLN A 168 -10.73 17.26 2.06
C GLN A 168 -10.26 16.73 0.69
N SER A 169 -8.95 16.70 0.44
CA SER A 169 -8.39 16.15 -0.80
C SER A 169 -7.91 14.73 -0.56
N ALA A 170 -8.28 13.80 -1.44
CA ALA A 170 -7.80 12.42 -1.37
C ALA A 170 -6.31 12.27 -1.71
N VAL A 171 -5.73 13.22 -2.47
CA VAL A 171 -4.39 13.10 -3.04
C VAL A 171 -3.27 13.04 -1.98
N PRO A 172 -3.23 13.94 -0.97
CA PRO A 172 -2.21 13.88 0.08
C PRO A 172 -2.29 12.62 0.94
N PHE A 173 -3.51 12.14 1.23
CA PHE A 173 -3.69 10.89 1.96
C PHE A 173 -3.16 9.70 1.16
N ASN A 174 -3.38 9.66 -0.15
CA ASN A 174 -2.78 8.64 -1.02
C ASN A 174 -1.25 8.69 -0.96
N GLY A 175 -0.66 9.87 -1.11
CA GLY A 175 0.80 10.06 -1.03
C GLY A 175 1.39 9.65 0.33
N ARG A 176 0.75 10.06 1.44
CA ARG A 176 1.18 9.69 2.80
C ARG A 176 1.04 8.19 3.05
N GLY A 177 -0.05 7.58 2.59
CA GLY A 177 -0.26 6.14 2.67
C GLY A 177 0.76 5.33 1.88
N MET A 178 1.12 5.78 0.68
CA MET A 178 2.21 5.20 -0.10
C MET A 178 3.56 5.32 0.62
N ALA A 179 3.90 6.50 1.16
CA ALA A 179 5.12 6.68 1.94
C ALA A 179 5.15 5.80 3.21
N HIS A 180 4.00 5.58 3.86
CA HIS A 180 3.87 4.62 4.95
C HIS A 180 4.17 3.20 4.51
N ALA A 181 3.67 2.75 3.36
CA ALA A 181 3.91 1.41 2.84
C ALA A 181 5.41 1.17 2.53
N GLU A 182 6.10 2.15 1.93
CA GLU A 182 7.55 2.10 1.70
C GLU A 182 8.35 2.02 3.00
N LEU A 183 7.84 2.66 4.06
CA LEU A 183 8.41 2.58 5.41
C LEU A 183 7.93 1.34 6.19
N LYS A 184 7.25 0.38 5.53
CA LYS A 184 6.68 -0.85 6.11
C LYS A 184 5.66 -0.61 7.23
N ARG A 185 5.05 0.57 7.29
CA ARG A 185 3.99 0.95 8.22
C ARG A 185 2.62 0.65 7.60
N TYR A 186 2.36 -0.62 7.32
CA TYR A 186 1.22 -1.03 6.50
C TYR A 186 -0.15 -0.74 7.13
N HIS A 187 -0.31 -0.79 8.46
CA HIS A 187 -1.54 -0.36 9.11
C HIS A 187 -1.75 1.14 8.94
N ALA A 188 -0.69 1.96 9.09
CA ALA A 188 -0.76 3.38 8.78
C ALA A 188 -1.13 3.67 7.33
N ALA A 189 -0.54 2.92 6.39
CA ALA A 189 -0.89 3.01 4.98
C ALA A 189 -2.37 2.73 4.74
N VAL A 190 -2.91 1.65 5.31
CA VAL A 190 -4.33 1.29 5.19
C VAL A 190 -5.25 2.39 5.71
N ARG A 191 -4.94 3.04 6.84
CA ARG A 191 -5.75 4.14 7.39
C ARG A 191 -5.82 5.32 6.43
N ASP A 192 -4.66 5.80 5.97
CA ASP A 192 -4.60 6.94 5.04
C ASP A 192 -5.25 6.63 3.70
N LEU A 193 -5.00 5.45 3.14
CA LEU A 193 -5.58 5.05 1.86
C LEU A 193 -7.09 4.84 1.97
N SER A 194 -7.58 4.37 3.12
CA SER A 194 -9.02 4.31 3.39
C SER A 194 -9.64 5.70 3.46
N ARG A 195 -8.94 6.67 4.06
CA ARG A 195 -9.37 8.07 4.02
C ARG A 195 -9.40 8.60 2.59
N ALA A 196 -8.38 8.34 1.78
CA ALA A 196 -8.34 8.73 0.37
C ALA A 196 -9.53 8.15 -0.43
N VAL A 197 -9.82 6.85 -0.26
CA VAL A 197 -10.98 6.19 -0.89
C VAL A 197 -12.31 6.79 -0.41
N SER A 198 -12.43 7.12 0.88
CA SER A 198 -13.65 7.75 1.40
C SER A 198 -13.91 9.15 0.82
N LEU A 199 -12.83 9.92 0.59
CA LEU A 199 -12.89 11.27 0.01
C LEU A 199 -13.14 11.23 -1.49
N ASN A 200 -12.60 10.23 -2.19
CA ASN A 200 -12.85 9.99 -3.61
C ASN A 200 -13.02 8.49 -3.90
N PRO A 201 -14.28 7.99 -3.93
CA PRO A 201 -14.57 6.57 -4.17
C PRO A 201 -14.17 6.03 -5.55
N LYS A 202 -13.76 6.90 -6.48
CA LYS A 202 -13.25 6.53 -7.82
C LYS A 202 -11.73 6.67 -7.93
N TYR A 203 -11.02 6.90 -6.82
CA TYR A 203 -9.58 7.09 -6.86
C TYR A 203 -8.83 5.76 -6.99
N VAL A 204 -8.58 5.35 -8.23
CA VAL A 204 -7.96 4.06 -8.58
C VAL A 204 -6.62 3.83 -7.86
N ALA A 205 -5.74 4.83 -7.82
CA ALA A 205 -4.43 4.70 -7.18
C ALA A 205 -4.55 4.33 -5.70
N ALA A 206 -5.51 4.92 -4.97
CA ALA A 206 -5.72 4.63 -3.56
C ALA A 206 -6.16 3.19 -3.31
N TYR A 207 -7.04 2.63 -4.16
CA TYR A 207 -7.39 1.22 -4.07
C TYR A 207 -6.20 0.30 -4.38
N ARG A 208 -5.39 0.61 -5.40
CA ARG A 208 -4.19 -0.19 -5.72
C ARG A 208 -3.23 -0.25 -4.54
N HIS A 209 -2.81 0.91 -4.03
CA HIS A 209 -1.88 0.96 -2.90
C HIS A 209 -2.47 0.33 -1.63
N ARG A 210 -3.80 0.40 -1.43
CA ARG A 210 -4.44 -0.21 -0.26
C ARG A 210 -4.51 -1.73 -0.40
N ALA A 211 -4.72 -2.24 -1.62
CA ALA A 211 -4.63 -3.67 -1.90
C ALA A 211 -3.23 -4.22 -1.61
N ASP A 212 -2.18 -3.49 -1.99
CA ASP A 212 -0.78 -3.85 -1.66
C ASP A 212 -0.55 -3.86 -0.14
N ALA A 213 -1.00 -2.82 0.57
CA ALA A 213 -0.86 -2.75 2.03
C ALA A 213 -1.65 -3.87 2.73
N TYR A 214 -2.86 -4.19 2.26
CA TYR A 214 -3.64 -5.33 2.76
C TYR A 214 -2.94 -6.66 2.49
N LEU A 215 -2.35 -6.84 1.31
CA LEU A 215 -1.61 -8.05 0.96
C LEU A 215 -0.41 -8.23 1.90
N ALA A 216 0.35 -7.15 2.17
CA ALA A 216 1.47 -7.16 3.11
C ALA A 216 1.04 -7.50 4.55
N LEU A 217 -0.17 -7.11 4.95
CA LEU A 217 -0.78 -7.46 6.25
C LEU A 217 -1.44 -8.85 6.27
N GLY A 218 -1.43 -9.60 5.16
CA GLY A 218 -2.16 -10.86 5.04
C GLY A 218 -3.69 -10.72 5.08
N MET A 219 -4.22 -9.51 4.85
CA MET A 219 -5.64 -9.20 4.73
C MET A 219 -6.12 -9.51 3.31
N TYR A 220 -6.05 -10.80 2.94
CA TYR A 220 -6.21 -11.26 1.57
C TYR A 220 -7.59 -10.93 0.95
N ARG A 221 -8.66 -10.94 1.76
CA ARG A 221 -10.01 -10.70 1.24
C ARG A 221 -10.22 -9.23 0.90
N GLU A 222 -9.70 -8.37 1.75
CA GLU A 222 -9.68 -6.92 1.59
C GLU A 222 -8.82 -6.53 0.38
N ALA A 223 -7.64 -7.15 0.21
CA ALA A 223 -6.80 -6.98 -0.97
C ALA A 223 -7.51 -7.40 -2.27
N VAL A 224 -8.19 -8.56 -2.28
CA VAL A 224 -8.98 -9.01 -3.44
C VAL A 224 -10.11 -8.02 -3.77
N ALA A 225 -10.79 -7.49 -2.75
CA ALA A 225 -11.90 -6.56 -2.93
C ALA A 225 -11.42 -5.26 -3.60
N ASP A 226 -10.32 -4.68 -3.10
CA ASP A 226 -9.76 -3.45 -3.67
C ASP A 226 -9.20 -3.66 -5.08
N ALA A 227 -8.48 -4.76 -5.33
CA ALA A 227 -7.98 -5.06 -6.67
C ALA A 227 -9.12 -5.29 -7.67
N THR A 228 -10.22 -5.91 -7.23
CA THR A 228 -11.43 -6.07 -8.05
C THR A 228 -12.10 -4.74 -8.33
N GLN A 229 -12.15 -3.84 -7.35
CA GLN A 229 -12.70 -2.50 -7.52
C GLN A 229 -11.90 -1.69 -8.56
N VAL A 230 -10.58 -1.82 -8.58
CA VAL A 230 -9.74 -1.18 -9.60
C VAL A 230 -10.08 -1.70 -11.00
N LEU A 231 -10.18 -3.01 -11.18
CA LEU A 231 -10.56 -3.61 -12.47
C LEU A 231 -11.99 -3.21 -12.91
N ALA A 232 -12.89 -2.95 -11.97
CA ALA A 232 -14.23 -2.46 -12.27
C ALA A 232 -14.24 -0.97 -12.68
N LEU A 233 -13.32 -0.16 -12.13
CA LEU A 233 -13.19 1.25 -12.46
C LEU A 233 -12.45 1.48 -13.79
N GLU A 234 -11.56 0.56 -14.18
CA GLU A 234 -10.77 0.61 -15.41
C GLU A 234 -10.84 -0.73 -16.20
N PRO A 235 -12.01 -1.13 -16.72
CA PRO A 235 -12.19 -2.45 -17.35
C PRO A 235 -11.41 -2.62 -18.65
N ASP A 236 -11.11 -1.52 -19.35
CA ASP A 236 -10.47 -1.52 -20.67
C ASP A 236 -8.95 -1.35 -20.61
N VAL A 237 -8.38 -1.20 -19.40
CA VAL A 237 -6.94 -1.02 -19.20
C VAL A 237 -6.33 -2.36 -18.78
N PRO A 238 -5.53 -3.03 -19.64
CA PRO A 238 -4.81 -4.21 -19.24
C PRO A 238 -3.93 -3.90 -18.03
N ASN A 239 -4.06 -4.69 -16.98
CA ASN A 239 -3.27 -4.50 -15.77
C ASN A 239 -2.69 -5.81 -15.23
N PRO A 240 -1.65 -6.35 -15.88
CA PRO A 240 -0.99 -7.59 -15.47
C PRO A 240 -0.46 -7.56 -14.04
N ASP A 241 0.10 -6.42 -13.60
CA ASP A 241 0.67 -6.28 -12.26
C ASP A 241 -0.43 -6.31 -11.17
N LEU A 242 -1.58 -5.71 -11.43
CA LEU A 242 -2.74 -5.79 -10.53
C LEU A 242 -3.37 -7.20 -10.51
N LEU A 243 -3.41 -7.89 -11.65
CA LEU A 243 -3.87 -9.28 -11.70
C LEU A 243 -2.93 -10.19 -10.90
N LEU A 244 -1.62 -9.98 -11.01
CA LEU A 244 -0.62 -10.64 -10.18
C LEU A 244 -0.84 -10.38 -8.68
N LEU A 245 -1.08 -9.13 -8.29
CA LEU A 245 -1.42 -8.75 -6.91
C LEU A 245 -2.68 -9.49 -6.43
N ARG A 246 -3.76 -9.46 -7.22
CA ARG A 246 -5.02 -10.12 -6.87
C ARG A 246 -4.86 -11.63 -6.80
N ALA A 247 -4.06 -12.22 -7.67
CA ALA A 247 -3.73 -13.65 -7.63
C ALA A 247 -2.98 -14.04 -6.37
N ARG A 248 -1.97 -13.26 -5.95
CA ARG A 248 -1.26 -13.46 -4.67
C ARG A 248 -2.23 -13.42 -3.50
N ALA A 249 -3.18 -12.48 -3.50
CA ALA A 249 -4.22 -12.40 -2.49
C ALA A 249 -5.18 -13.61 -2.53
N HIS A 250 -5.62 -14.04 -3.72
CA HIS A 250 -6.43 -15.26 -3.87
C HIS A 250 -5.72 -16.51 -3.37
N ALA A 251 -4.42 -16.67 -3.68
CA ALA A 251 -3.61 -17.77 -3.19
C ALA A 251 -3.52 -17.77 -1.65
N GLY A 252 -3.32 -16.60 -1.04
CA GLY A 252 -3.33 -16.42 0.42
C GLY A 252 -4.67 -16.80 1.08
N ASP A 253 -5.82 -16.46 0.45
CA ASP A 253 -7.17 -16.89 0.88
C ASP A 253 -7.49 -18.34 0.46
N LYS A 254 -6.50 -19.10 -0.04
CA LYS A 254 -6.60 -20.51 -0.48
C LYS A 254 -7.59 -20.74 -1.64
N LYS A 255 -7.83 -19.71 -2.44
CA LYS A 255 -8.70 -19.72 -3.63
C LYS A 255 -7.87 -19.98 -4.89
N LEU A 256 -7.31 -21.18 -5.00
CA LEU A 256 -6.29 -21.52 -6.01
C LEU A 256 -6.77 -21.32 -7.44
N ASN A 257 -8.02 -21.70 -7.77
CA ASN A 257 -8.55 -21.54 -9.14
C ASN A 257 -8.62 -20.06 -9.55
N PHE A 258 -9.11 -19.18 -8.68
CA PHE A 258 -9.15 -17.76 -8.94
C PHE A 258 -7.75 -17.16 -9.10
N ALA A 259 -6.77 -17.64 -8.31
CA ALA A 259 -5.38 -17.23 -8.46
C ALA A 259 -4.80 -17.66 -9.82
N LEU A 260 -5.04 -18.90 -10.25
CA LEU A 260 -4.58 -19.40 -11.55
C LEU A 260 -5.20 -18.62 -12.72
N ASP A 261 -6.50 -18.31 -12.65
CA ASP A 261 -7.19 -17.52 -13.69
C ASP A 261 -6.57 -16.12 -13.85
N ASP A 262 -6.30 -15.45 -12.73
CA ASP A 262 -5.65 -14.14 -12.75
C ASP A 262 -4.20 -14.20 -13.25
N LEU A 263 -3.43 -15.22 -12.85
CA LEU A 263 -2.04 -15.40 -13.30
C LEU A 263 -1.96 -15.71 -14.79
N ASN A 264 -2.88 -16.51 -15.32
CA ASN A 264 -2.97 -16.78 -16.75
C ASN A 264 -3.21 -15.48 -17.52
N LYS A 265 -4.17 -14.67 -17.10
CA LYS A 265 -4.44 -13.35 -17.72
C LYS A 265 -3.28 -12.38 -17.57
N ALA A 266 -2.58 -12.39 -16.44
CA ALA A 266 -1.39 -11.57 -16.25
C ALA A 266 -0.28 -11.94 -17.23
N ILE A 267 -0.03 -13.24 -17.43
CA ILE A 267 0.97 -13.75 -18.38
C ILE A 267 0.54 -13.51 -19.83
N GLU A 268 -0.73 -13.67 -20.16
CA GLU A 268 -1.27 -13.32 -21.49
C GLU A 268 -1.05 -11.84 -21.82
N GLY A 269 -1.28 -10.95 -20.84
CA GLY A 269 -1.09 -9.51 -21.01
C GLY A 269 0.38 -9.08 -21.01
N LYS A 270 1.25 -9.82 -20.30
CA LYS A 270 2.69 -9.53 -20.19
C LYS A 270 3.51 -10.85 -20.09
N PRO A 271 3.90 -11.45 -21.24
CA PRO A 271 4.58 -12.75 -21.27
C PRO A 271 6.00 -12.79 -20.69
N ASP A 272 6.60 -11.63 -20.42
CA ASP A 272 7.92 -11.49 -19.78
C ASP A 272 7.82 -11.17 -18.27
N LEU A 273 6.60 -11.22 -17.69
CA LEU A 273 6.37 -10.99 -16.26
C LEU A 273 6.85 -12.18 -15.42
N VAL A 274 8.15 -12.19 -15.09
CA VAL A 274 8.84 -13.26 -14.31
C VAL A 274 8.07 -13.64 -13.04
N ASP A 275 7.63 -12.64 -12.28
CA ASP A 275 6.92 -12.86 -11.02
C ASP A 275 5.61 -13.64 -11.20
N ALA A 276 4.90 -13.47 -12.32
CA ALA A 276 3.66 -14.20 -12.55
C ALA A 276 3.90 -15.70 -12.76
N TYR A 277 4.99 -16.08 -13.44
CA TYR A 277 5.39 -17.49 -13.54
C TYR A 277 5.80 -18.06 -12.17
N ILE A 278 6.57 -17.30 -11.38
CA ILE A 278 6.97 -17.73 -10.03
C ILE A 278 5.74 -17.95 -9.15
N GLU A 279 4.81 -17.00 -9.10
CA GLU A 279 3.60 -17.13 -8.29
C GLU A 279 2.66 -18.23 -8.80
N ARG A 280 2.52 -18.40 -10.12
CA ARG A 280 1.71 -19.50 -10.68
C ARG A 280 2.30 -20.85 -10.33
N ALA A 281 3.62 -20.98 -10.31
CA ALA A 281 4.31 -22.16 -9.82
C ALA A 281 4.05 -22.41 -8.31
N VAL A 282 3.99 -21.37 -7.46
CA VAL A 282 3.57 -21.54 -6.04
C VAL A 282 2.19 -22.17 -5.97
N VAL A 283 1.24 -21.64 -6.75
CA VAL A 283 -0.14 -22.13 -6.76
C VAL A 283 -0.20 -23.56 -7.29
N PHE A 284 0.60 -23.91 -8.30
CA PHE A 284 0.73 -25.29 -8.78
C PHE A 284 1.31 -26.23 -7.72
N VAL A 285 2.34 -25.83 -6.97
CA VAL A 285 2.86 -26.62 -5.84
C VAL A 285 1.78 -26.85 -4.78
N GLN A 286 1.01 -25.81 -4.43
CA GLN A 286 -0.13 -25.95 -3.50
C GLN A 286 -1.21 -26.90 -4.02
N ALA A 287 -1.39 -26.96 -5.35
CA ALA A 287 -2.29 -27.87 -6.04
C ALA A 287 -1.66 -29.26 -6.34
N ARG A 288 -0.43 -29.53 -5.89
CA ARG A 288 0.36 -30.75 -6.19
C ARG A 288 0.61 -31.03 -7.68
N ARG A 289 0.69 -29.97 -8.48
CA ARG A 289 1.00 -30.01 -9.92
C ARG A 289 2.48 -29.67 -10.14
N PHE A 290 3.37 -30.58 -9.75
CA PHE A 290 4.80 -30.29 -9.68
C PHE A 290 5.46 -30.07 -11.05
N ASP A 291 5.07 -30.83 -12.07
CA ASP A 291 5.61 -30.67 -13.42
C ASP A 291 5.29 -29.29 -14.02
N ASP A 292 4.04 -28.83 -13.83
CA ASP A 292 3.61 -27.50 -14.25
C ASP A 292 4.40 -26.41 -13.51
N ALA A 293 4.62 -26.58 -12.19
CA ALA A 293 5.42 -25.66 -11.40
C ALA A 293 6.88 -25.59 -11.89
N ILE A 294 7.49 -26.74 -12.19
CA ILE A 294 8.86 -26.82 -12.71
C ILE A 294 8.96 -26.16 -14.09
N GLY A 295 7.95 -26.33 -14.94
CA GLY A 295 7.85 -25.67 -16.25
C GLY A 295 7.83 -24.14 -16.12
N ASP A 296 6.95 -23.61 -15.28
CA ASP A 296 6.85 -22.16 -15.02
C ASP A 296 8.13 -21.59 -14.42
N LEU A 297 8.74 -22.28 -13.47
CA LEU A 297 9.99 -21.81 -12.85
C LEU A 297 11.18 -21.89 -13.82
N THR A 298 11.17 -22.85 -14.73
CA THR A 298 12.14 -22.89 -15.83
C THR A 298 11.97 -21.69 -16.75
N ARG A 299 10.72 -21.35 -17.10
CA ARG A 299 10.45 -20.14 -17.88
C ARG A 299 10.87 -18.86 -17.15
N ALA A 300 10.64 -18.77 -15.84
CA ALA A 300 11.08 -17.65 -15.02
C ALA A 300 12.61 -17.48 -15.03
N ILE A 301 13.35 -18.60 -14.96
CA ILE A 301 14.82 -18.61 -15.04
C ILE A 301 15.33 -18.24 -16.43
N GLU A 302 14.67 -18.69 -17.50
CA GLU A 302 15.02 -18.28 -18.87
C GLU A 302 14.88 -16.76 -19.06
N LEU A 303 13.83 -16.17 -18.51
CA LEU A 303 13.58 -14.73 -18.57
C LEU A 303 14.54 -13.94 -17.67
N ASN A 304 14.91 -14.49 -16.50
CA ASN A 304 15.89 -13.89 -15.60
C ASN A 304 16.80 -14.95 -14.96
N PRO A 305 17.98 -15.22 -15.58
CA PRO A 305 18.93 -16.23 -15.09
C PRO A 305 19.59 -15.90 -13.74
N GLN A 306 19.42 -14.68 -13.22
CA GLN A 306 19.97 -14.25 -11.93
C GLN A 306 18.93 -14.34 -10.80
N ASN A 307 17.73 -14.87 -11.08
CA ASN A 307 16.65 -14.93 -10.10
C ASN A 307 16.85 -16.08 -9.10
N VAL A 308 17.47 -15.78 -7.96
CA VAL A 308 17.71 -16.71 -6.84
C VAL A 308 16.42 -17.42 -6.39
N ARG A 309 15.32 -16.67 -6.26
CA ARG A 309 14.03 -17.19 -5.80
C ARG A 309 13.48 -18.24 -6.76
N ALA A 310 13.59 -18.03 -8.08
CA ALA A 310 13.12 -18.98 -9.08
C ALA A 310 13.88 -20.31 -8.98
N TYR A 311 15.21 -20.28 -8.82
CA TYR A 311 16.01 -21.50 -8.59
C TYR A 311 15.63 -22.21 -7.29
N ALA A 312 15.55 -21.48 -6.17
CA ALA A 312 15.20 -22.06 -4.87
C ALA A 312 13.79 -22.69 -4.88
N MET A 313 12.83 -22.04 -5.55
CA MET A 313 11.49 -22.57 -5.69
C MET A 313 11.42 -23.77 -6.64
N ARG A 314 12.24 -23.80 -7.70
CA ARG A 314 12.30 -24.95 -8.62
C ARG A 314 12.91 -26.16 -7.94
N ALA A 315 13.97 -25.94 -7.15
CA ALA A 315 14.53 -26.96 -6.26
C ALA A 315 13.48 -27.50 -5.30
N SER A 316 12.69 -26.61 -4.66
CA SER A 316 11.62 -27.04 -3.75
C SER A 316 10.52 -27.83 -4.46
N ALA A 317 10.16 -27.49 -5.71
CA ALA A 317 9.18 -28.24 -6.50
C ALA A 317 9.71 -29.62 -6.92
N LYS A 318 10.97 -29.68 -7.37
CA LYS A 318 11.67 -30.93 -7.72
C LYS A 318 11.82 -31.87 -6.53
N LEU A 319 12.13 -31.34 -5.35
CA LEU A 319 12.16 -32.10 -4.10
C LEU A 319 10.80 -32.77 -3.81
N GLN A 320 9.70 -32.05 -3.99
CA GLN A 320 8.36 -32.61 -3.82
C GLN A 320 7.97 -33.62 -4.91
N ALA A 321 8.62 -33.54 -6.08
CA ALA A 321 8.53 -34.52 -7.16
C ALA A 321 9.54 -35.68 -7.02
N GLU A 322 10.25 -35.79 -5.88
CA GLU A 322 11.24 -36.83 -5.58
C GLU A 322 12.49 -36.81 -6.50
N ALA A 323 12.72 -35.71 -7.23
CA ALA A 323 13.89 -35.49 -8.09
C ALA A 323 15.04 -34.80 -7.31
N ASN A 324 15.58 -35.49 -6.31
CA ASN A 324 16.48 -34.89 -5.30
C ASN A 324 17.82 -34.37 -5.87
N ASP A 325 18.45 -35.07 -6.81
CA ASP A 325 19.73 -34.65 -7.39
C ASP A 325 19.59 -33.37 -8.22
N ASP A 326 18.51 -33.29 -9.02
CA ASP A 326 18.19 -32.10 -9.80
C ASP A 326 17.80 -30.91 -8.91
N ALA A 327 17.15 -31.19 -7.76
CA ALA A 327 16.83 -30.17 -6.77
C ALA A 327 18.11 -29.62 -6.11
N LEU A 328 19.08 -30.49 -5.80
CA LEU A 328 20.35 -30.07 -5.21
C LEU A 328 21.17 -29.20 -6.16
N SER A 329 21.13 -29.50 -7.47
CA SER A 329 21.76 -28.66 -8.50
C SER A 329 21.17 -27.25 -8.53
N ASP A 330 19.84 -27.13 -8.56
CA ASP A 330 19.15 -25.83 -8.59
C ASP A 330 19.43 -24.99 -7.35
N VAL A 331 19.36 -25.58 -6.15
CA VAL A 331 19.63 -24.83 -4.92
C VAL A 331 21.11 -24.45 -4.78
N SER A 332 22.02 -25.26 -5.33
CA SER A 332 23.44 -24.91 -5.40
C SER A 332 23.65 -23.70 -6.31
N GLN A 333 22.95 -23.63 -7.44
CA GLN A 333 22.98 -22.44 -8.30
C GLN A 333 22.42 -21.21 -7.60
N ALA A 334 21.31 -21.34 -6.85
CA ALA A 334 20.75 -20.25 -6.05
C ALA A 334 21.77 -19.70 -5.04
N LEU A 335 22.50 -20.58 -4.35
CA LEU A 335 23.51 -20.19 -3.37
C LEU A 335 24.83 -19.71 -4.01
N GLN A 336 25.14 -20.05 -5.26
CA GLN A 336 26.22 -19.40 -6.00
C GLN A 336 25.89 -17.93 -6.30
N LEU A 337 24.63 -17.65 -6.62
CA LEU A 337 24.14 -16.29 -6.87
C LEU A 337 24.01 -15.48 -5.57
N ALA A 338 23.55 -16.11 -4.48
CA ALA A 338 23.41 -15.50 -3.17
C ALA A 338 23.73 -16.49 -2.05
N ALA A 339 24.99 -16.49 -1.59
CA ALA A 339 25.53 -17.49 -0.66
C ALA A 339 24.82 -17.59 0.69
N THR A 340 24.17 -16.52 1.14
CA THR A 340 23.49 -16.45 2.44
C THR A 340 21.98 -16.24 2.29
N ASP A 341 21.38 -16.57 1.15
CA ASP A 341 19.93 -16.46 1.00
C ASP A 341 19.20 -17.43 1.95
N PRO A 342 18.36 -16.94 2.88
CA PRO A 342 17.74 -17.78 3.90
C PRO A 342 16.74 -18.79 3.33
N VAL A 343 16.13 -18.51 2.18
CA VAL A 343 15.17 -19.42 1.54
C VAL A 343 15.93 -20.55 0.85
N ALA A 344 16.99 -20.24 0.12
CA ALA A 344 17.83 -21.22 -0.54
C ALA A 344 18.55 -22.13 0.49
N LEU A 345 19.09 -21.58 1.57
CA LEU A 345 19.69 -22.37 2.66
C LEU A 345 18.66 -23.34 3.26
N ARG A 346 17.45 -22.86 3.59
CA ARG A 346 16.37 -23.72 4.07
C ARG A 346 16.01 -24.82 3.07
N VAL A 347 15.86 -24.50 1.79
CA VAL A 347 15.50 -25.49 0.76
C VAL A 347 16.60 -26.54 0.62
N ARG A 348 17.88 -26.16 0.70
CA ARG A 348 19.00 -27.11 0.69
C ARG A 348 18.99 -28.00 1.92
N GLY A 349 18.68 -27.45 3.10
CA GLY A 349 18.43 -28.23 4.30
C GLY A 349 17.33 -29.28 4.12
N ASN A 350 16.19 -28.90 3.54
CA ASN A 350 15.09 -29.83 3.24
C ASN A 350 15.53 -30.97 2.29
N ILE A 351 16.38 -30.65 1.28
CA ILE A 351 16.92 -31.63 0.35
C ILE A 351 17.89 -32.58 1.08
N TYR A 352 18.74 -32.07 1.97
CA TYR A 352 19.64 -32.90 2.77
C TYR A 352 18.89 -33.85 3.72
N GLU A 353 17.78 -33.41 4.33
CA GLU A 353 16.90 -34.32 5.09
C GLU A 353 16.38 -35.46 4.20
N ALA A 354 15.89 -35.16 2.99
CA ALA A 354 15.42 -36.18 2.06
C ALA A 354 16.52 -37.15 1.62
N LEU A 355 17.77 -36.67 1.53
CA LEU A 355 18.96 -37.47 1.23
C LEU A 355 19.56 -38.21 2.44
N GLN A 356 18.91 -38.20 3.61
CA GLN A 356 19.39 -38.83 4.84
C GLN A 356 20.74 -38.24 5.32
N ARG A 357 20.92 -36.93 5.16
CA ARG A 357 22.11 -36.15 5.57
C ARG A 357 21.73 -35.11 6.63
N PRO A 358 21.40 -35.53 7.87
CA PRO A 358 20.81 -34.65 8.88
C PRO A 358 21.78 -33.59 9.40
N ASP A 359 23.09 -33.88 9.46
CA ASP A 359 24.08 -32.93 9.98
C ASP A 359 24.21 -31.71 9.08
N GLU A 360 24.27 -31.92 7.76
CA GLU A 360 24.27 -30.84 6.78
C GLU A 360 22.93 -30.07 6.76
N ALA A 361 21.81 -30.78 6.93
CA ALA A 361 20.51 -30.14 7.03
C ALA A 361 20.42 -29.19 8.24
N ILE A 362 20.88 -29.64 9.41
CA ILE A 362 20.89 -28.84 10.65
C ILE A 362 21.78 -27.60 10.49
N ALA A 363 22.95 -27.75 9.84
CA ALA A 363 23.85 -26.63 9.58
C ALA A 363 23.20 -25.56 8.69
N ASP A 364 22.47 -25.99 7.65
CA ASP A 364 21.75 -25.09 6.76
C ASP A 364 20.56 -24.40 7.44
N TYR A 365 19.78 -25.11 8.27
CA TYR A 365 18.69 -24.47 9.03
C TYR A 365 19.19 -23.44 10.02
N ARG A 366 20.31 -23.71 10.71
CA ARG A 366 20.94 -22.73 11.60
C ARG A 366 21.47 -21.53 10.82
N SER A 367 22.08 -21.76 9.66
CA SER A 367 22.56 -20.69 8.79
C SER A 367 21.41 -19.83 8.26
N ALA A 368 20.29 -20.44 7.88
CA ALA A 368 19.08 -19.72 7.48
C ALA A 368 18.53 -18.86 8.62
N LEU A 369 18.46 -19.40 9.85
CA LEU A 369 18.01 -18.65 11.03
C LEU A 369 18.98 -17.55 11.47
N ALA A 370 20.27 -17.65 11.14
CA ALA A 370 21.21 -16.56 11.39
C ALA A 370 20.94 -15.33 10.48
N GLN A 371 20.33 -15.55 9.31
CA GLN A 371 19.98 -14.49 8.36
C GLN A 371 18.54 -13.99 8.56
N ASP A 372 17.61 -14.91 8.80
CA ASP A 372 16.23 -14.63 9.20
C ASP A 372 15.87 -15.37 10.49
N PRO A 373 16.10 -14.73 11.66
CA PRO A 373 15.79 -15.33 12.95
C PRO A 373 14.31 -15.56 13.19
N PHE A 374 13.40 -15.29 12.25
CA PHE A 374 11.96 -15.46 12.37
C PHE A 374 11.39 -16.45 11.34
N GLN A 375 12.23 -17.07 10.50
CA GLN A 375 11.80 -18.07 9.54
C GLN A 375 11.22 -19.31 10.25
N SER A 376 9.91 -19.52 10.10
CA SER A 376 9.18 -20.53 10.88
C SER A 376 9.55 -21.96 10.45
N GLU A 377 9.76 -22.17 9.16
CA GLU A 377 10.00 -23.48 8.57
C GLU A 377 11.33 -24.10 9.04
N SER A 378 12.40 -23.30 9.12
CA SER A 378 13.71 -23.78 9.63
C SER A 378 13.65 -24.07 11.13
N ARG A 379 12.86 -23.31 11.89
CA ARG A 379 12.62 -23.61 13.30
C ARG A 379 11.89 -24.93 13.48
N GLU A 380 10.79 -25.12 12.75
CA GLU A 380 10.02 -26.35 12.80
C GLU A 380 10.88 -27.55 12.38
N ALA A 381 11.74 -27.40 11.37
CA ALA A 381 12.67 -28.44 10.96
C ALA A 381 13.65 -28.83 12.08
N LEU A 382 14.26 -27.85 12.77
CA LEU A 382 15.11 -28.13 13.92
C LEU A 382 14.35 -28.83 15.07
N GLN A 383 13.11 -28.43 15.35
CA GLN A 383 12.26 -29.11 16.33
C GLN A 383 11.99 -30.57 15.95
N ARG A 384 11.64 -30.82 14.67
CA ARG A 384 11.41 -32.19 14.17
C ARG A 384 12.65 -33.07 14.29
N LEU A 385 13.84 -32.49 14.11
CA LEU A 385 15.13 -33.16 14.24
C LEU A 385 15.63 -33.25 15.70
N ASN A 386 14.77 -32.94 16.69
CA ASN A 386 15.10 -32.91 18.11
C ASN A 386 16.32 -32.05 18.44
N GLN A 387 16.52 -30.96 17.69
CA GLN A 387 17.59 -30.01 17.94
C GLN A 387 17.08 -28.83 18.77
N GLU A 388 18.01 -28.22 19.52
CA GLU A 388 17.76 -26.93 20.14
C GLU A 388 17.48 -25.89 19.05
N VAL A 389 16.33 -25.24 19.16
CA VAL A 389 15.92 -24.18 18.26
C VAL A 389 16.54 -22.88 18.76
N PRO A 390 17.34 -22.18 17.94
CA PRO A 390 17.83 -20.87 18.29
C PRO A 390 16.65 -19.98 18.71
N ALA A 391 16.81 -19.29 19.84
CA ALA A 391 15.81 -18.35 20.32
C ALA A 391 15.46 -17.38 19.19
N GLU A 392 14.27 -16.76 19.25
CA GLU A 392 14.01 -15.55 18.46
C GLU A 392 14.97 -14.48 18.97
N GLU A 393 16.20 -14.54 18.49
CA GLU A 393 17.27 -13.62 18.83
C GLU A 393 17.02 -12.30 18.11
N GLY A 394 17.47 -11.26 18.79
CA GLY A 394 17.18 -9.88 18.48
C GLY A 394 17.49 -9.09 19.74
N ARG A 395 17.95 -7.86 19.58
CA ARG A 395 18.27 -7.01 20.73
C ARG A 395 16.97 -6.80 21.52
N VAL A 396 16.95 -7.19 22.79
CA VAL A 396 15.82 -6.93 23.68
C VAL A 396 15.79 -5.43 23.99
N LEU A 397 14.62 -4.82 23.84
CA LEU A 397 14.42 -3.38 24.01
C LEU A 397 13.34 -3.09 25.05
N GLY A 398 13.61 -2.10 25.90
CA GLY A 398 12.69 -1.70 26.95
C GLY A 398 12.54 -2.73 28.07
N GLU A 399 11.62 -2.45 28.99
CA GLU A 399 11.24 -3.35 30.07
C GLU A 399 10.12 -4.30 29.64
N GLU A 400 10.05 -5.47 30.26
CA GLU A 400 8.94 -6.39 30.09
C GLU A 400 7.67 -5.80 30.72
N VAL A 401 6.56 -5.83 29.97
CA VAL A 401 5.25 -5.40 30.48
C VAL A 401 4.24 -6.54 30.31
N ALA A 402 3.83 -7.14 31.43
CA ALA A 402 2.86 -8.24 31.46
C ALA A 402 3.21 -9.42 30.53
N GLY A 403 4.48 -9.85 30.52
CA GLY A 403 4.99 -10.92 29.66
C GLY A 403 5.30 -10.50 28.23
N TRP A 404 5.01 -9.25 27.84
CA TRP A 404 5.39 -8.75 26.53
C TRP A 404 6.81 -8.20 26.54
N VAL A 405 7.59 -8.60 25.54
CA VAL A 405 8.96 -8.17 25.31
C VAL A 405 9.12 -7.69 23.88
N ILE A 406 9.84 -6.59 23.66
CA ILE A 406 10.19 -6.11 22.32
C ILE A 406 11.57 -6.65 21.95
N LYS A 407 11.67 -7.18 20.74
CA LYS A 407 12.92 -7.64 20.14
C LYS A 407 13.15 -6.92 18.82
N GLU A 408 14.40 -6.56 18.57
CA GLU A 408 14.89 -6.03 17.30
C GLU A 408 15.72 -7.10 16.57
N PRO A 409 15.10 -7.96 15.74
CA PRO A 409 15.84 -8.96 14.94
C PRO A 409 16.85 -8.37 13.98
N GLN A 410 16.48 -7.25 13.37
CA GLN A 410 17.27 -6.53 12.39
C GLN A 410 17.07 -5.03 12.65
N PRO A 411 18.06 -4.18 12.36
CA PRO A 411 17.98 -2.76 12.63
C PRO A 411 16.67 -2.14 12.11
N GLY A 412 15.92 -1.52 13.01
CA GLY A 412 14.66 -0.82 12.67
C GLY A 412 13.43 -1.71 12.52
N ARG A 413 13.54 -3.04 12.66
CA ARG A 413 12.40 -3.95 12.69
C ARG A 413 12.12 -4.37 14.13
N TYR A 414 10.95 -4.03 14.66
CA TYR A 414 10.63 -4.25 16.07
C TYR A 414 9.44 -5.17 16.22
N ILE A 415 9.60 -6.26 16.98
CA ILE A 415 8.56 -7.26 17.17
C ILE A 415 8.30 -7.40 18.67
N ALA A 416 7.05 -7.13 19.07
CA ALA A 416 6.55 -7.48 20.39
C ALA A 416 6.03 -8.93 20.38
N SER A 417 6.51 -9.73 21.34
CA SER A 417 6.06 -11.11 21.54
C SER A 417 5.78 -11.37 23.02
N ASN A 418 4.96 -12.39 23.28
CA ASN A 418 4.58 -12.79 24.63
C ASN A 418 4.52 -14.33 24.72
N PRO A 419 5.23 -14.97 25.66
CA PRO A 419 5.24 -16.43 25.79
C PRO A 419 3.85 -17.06 25.98
N LYS A 420 2.89 -16.32 26.55
CA LYS A 420 1.49 -16.76 26.68
C LYS A 420 0.77 -16.87 25.34
N TYR A 421 1.23 -16.12 24.34
CA TYR A 421 0.66 -16.07 23.00
C TYR A 421 1.75 -16.41 21.96
N PRO A 422 2.25 -17.66 21.94
CA PRO A 422 3.46 -18.04 21.21
C PRO A 422 3.32 -17.94 19.68
N ALA A 423 2.10 -17.86 19.14
CA ALA A 423 1.84 -17.63 17.71
C ALA A 423 1.53 -16.16 17.36
N LEU A 424 1.38 -15.28 18.35
CA LEU A 424 1.12 -13.86 18.12
C LEU A 424 2.45 -13.09 18.11
N ARG A 425 2.75 -12.46 16.97
CA ARG A 425 3.86 -11.52 16.81
C ARG A 425 3.27 -10.19 16.37
N THR A 426 3.62 -9.13 17.07
CA THR A 426 3.12 -7.78 16.77
C THR A 426 4.29 -6.95 16.29
N GLU A 427 4.36 -6.71 14.99
CA GLU A 427 5.34 -5.78 14.42
C GLU A 427 4.93 -4.35 14.80
N LEU A 428 5.84 -3.61 15.45
CA LEU A 428 5.58 -2.28 15.96
C LEU A 428 5.96 -1.24 14.91
N GLU A 429 4.97 -0.47 14.46
CA GLU A 429 5.19 0.65 13.55
C GLU A 429 5.84 1.81 14.32
N MET A 430 7.06 2.17 13.96
CA MET A 430 7.80 3.31 14.53
C MET A 430 7.80 4.51 13.59
N PHE A 431 7.67 5.70 14.15
CA PHE A 431 7.55 6.99 13.49
C PHE A 431 8.64 7.94 14.01
N GLY A 432 9.51 8.42 13.12
CA GLY A 432 10.60 9.31 13.52
C GLY A 432 11.72 8.60 14.29
N THR A 433 12.18 9.20 15.39
CA THR A 433 13.34 8.74 16.17
C THR A 433 12.94 8.06 17.48
N GLY A 434 13.91 7.44 18.15
CA GLY A 434 13.71 6.79 19.45
C GLY A 434 13.56 5.28 19.37
N THR A 435 13.48 4.65 20.55
CA THR A 435 13.41 3.20 20.71
C THR A 435 12.04 2.81 21.24
N PRO A 436 11.35 1.81 20.66
CA PRO A 436 10.02 1.42 21.11
C PRO A 436 10.02 0.96 22.57
N LYS A 437 8.94 1.25 23.27
CA LYS A 437 8.71 0.80 24.65
C LYS A 437 7.24 0.42 24.81
N ILE A 438 6.97 -0.69 25.48
CA ILE A 438 5.61 -1.05 25.85
C ILE A 438 5.20 -0.17 27.02
N LEU A 439 4.05 0.47 26.91
CA LEU A 439 3.52 1.38 27.93
C LEU A 439 2.42 0.69 28.74
N GLU A 440 1.56 -0.08 28.08
CA GLU A 440 0.44 -0.76 28.73
C GLU A 440 0.02 -2.01 27.93
N TRP A 441 -0.42 -3.04 28.64
CA TRP A 441 -1.15 -4.17 28.07
C TRP A 441 -2.50 -4.32 28.77
N LYS A 442 -3.57 -4.38 27.97
CA LYS A 442 -4.94 -4.50 28.49
C LYS A 442 -5.77 -5.49 27.69
N LEU A 443 -6.36 -6.46 28.36
CA LEU A 443 -7.38 -7.34 27.76
C LEU A 443 -8.78 -6.75 27.96
N LEU A 444 -9.55 -6.70 26.88
CA LEU A 444 -10.96 -6.29 26.91
C LEU A 444 -11.85 -7.40 27.48
N LYS A 445 -13.02 -6.99 27.98
CA LYS A 445 -14.01 -7.86 28.64
C LYS A 445 -15.27 -8.02 27.80
N ASP A 446 -16.23 -8.79 28.31
CA ASP A 446 -17.58 -8.96 27.75
C ASP A 446 -17.56 -9.41 26.28
N ALA A 447 -18.30 -8.72 25.41
CA ALA A 447 -18.40 -9.03 23.99
C ALA A 447 -17.03 -9.04 23.28
N LEU A 448 -16.06 -8.29 23.80
CA LEU A 448 -14.71 -8.14 23.26
C LEU A 448 -13.67 -9.02 23.98
N THR A 449 -14.07 -9.96 24.83
CA THR A 449 -13.15 -10.88 25.51
C THR A 449 -12.21 -11.58 24.52
N GLY A 450 -10.90 -11.46 24.71
CA GLY A 450 -9.88 -11.99 23.80
C GLY A 450 -9.31 -10.95 22.81
N ILE A 451 -9.89 -9.74 22.78
CA ILE A 451 -9.23 -8.58 22.18
C ILE A 451 -8.29 -7.97 23.21
N GLY A 452 -7.04 -7.77 22.83
CA GLY A 452 -6.00 -7.11 23.63
C GLY A 452 -5.59 -5.78 23.01
N LEU A 453 -5.18 -4.86 23.86
CA LEU A 453 -4.63 -3.55 23.52
C LEU A 453 -3.20 -3.50 24.02
N LEU A 454 -2.24 -3.48 23.10
CA LEU A 454 -0.83 -3.30 23.40
C LEU A 454 -0.46 -1.86 23.07
N LYS A 455 -0.42 -1.00 24.10
CA LYS A 455 -0.02 0.40 23.97
C LYS A 455 1.50 0.49 24.01
N TYR A 456 2.08 1.24 23.08
CA TYR A 456 3.52 1.41 22.98
C TYR A 456 3.91 2.83 22.55
N TYR A 457 5.09 3.25 22.97
CA TYR A 457 5.77 4.43 22.46
C TYR A 457 6.30 4.10 21.06
N ALA A 458 5.83 4.87 20.09
CA ALA A 458 6.04 4.65 18.67
C ALA A 458 7.06 5.62 18.06
N GLY A 459 7.74 6.44 18.86
CA GLY A 459 8.80 7.35 18.40
C GLY A 459 8.48 8.83 18.64
N ASP A 460 9.44 9.68 18.29
CA ASP A 460 9.37 11.13 18.44
C ASP A 460 9.36 11.81 17.08
N PHE A 461 8.62 12.91 16.96
CA PHE A 461 8.54 13.72 15.75
C PHE A 461 8.69 15.23 16.02
N GLY A 462 9.38 15.94 15.13
CA GLY A 462 9.41 17.41 15.07
C GLY A 462 10.81 18.04 15.00
N ASP A 463 10.92 19.20 14.33
CA ASP A 463 12.11 20.06 14.28
C ASP A 463 12.13 21.00 15.51
N GLY A 464 12.02 20.44 16.73
CA GLY A 464 11.83 21.21 17.97
C GLY A 464 11.55 20.33 19.20
N ALA A 465 10.72 20.79 20.13
CA ALA A 465 10.29 19.98 21.28
C ALA A 465 9.66 18.67 20.78
N ALA A 466 10.35 17.55 21.01
CA ALA A 466 9.98 16.23 20.51
C ALA A 466 8.52 15.91 20.85
N THR A 467 7.67 15.79 19.83
CA THR A 467 6.29 15.33 20.00
C THR A 467 6.33 13.81 20.07
N SER A 468 6.17 13.28 21.29
CA SER A 468 6.11 11.84 21.52
C SER A 468 4.86 11.22 20.90
N LEU A 469 5.02 10.12 20.18
CA LEU A 469 3.93 9.42 19.52
C LEU A 469 3.65 8.11 20.25
N GLU A 470 2.41 7.90 20.64
CA GLU A 470 1.92 6.69 21.28
C GLU A 470 0.87 6.02 20.41
N TYR A 471 0.98 4.71 20.23
CA TYR A 471 0.08 3.89 19.42
C TYR A 471 -0.39 2.67 20.21
N VAL A 472 -1.48 2.06 19.74
CA VAL A 472 -2.05 0.82 20.27
C VAL A 472 -2.16 -0.20 19.16
N ALA A 473 -1.50 -1.34 19.32
CA ALA A 473 -1.81 -2.53 18.52
C ALA A 473 -3.03 -3.24 19.12
N ILE A 474 -4.11 -3.32 18.36
CA ILE A 474 -5.31 -4.08 18.67
C ILE A 474 -5.08 -5.51 18.18
N VAL A 475 -5.05 -6.47 19.11
CA VAL A 475 -4.75 -7.87 18.79
C VAL A 475 -5.93 -8.77 19.16
N ASP A 476 -6.22 -9.76 18.32
CA ASP A 476 -7.12 -10.87 18.67
C ASP A 476 -6.27 -12.06 19.13
N THR A 477 -6.26 -12.30 20.44
CA THR A 477 -5.47 -13.37 21.05
C THR A 477 -6.03 -14.76 20.78
N ARG A 478 -7.26 -14.88 20.26
CA ARG A 478 -7.87 -16.16 19.86
C ARG A 478 -7.53 -16.51 18.42
N ALA A 479 -7.45 -15.49 17.57
CA ALA A 479 -7.06 -15.63 16.18
C ALA A 479 -5.54 -15.53 15.96
N ASN A 480 -4.76 -15.20 16.99
CA ASN A 480 -3.31 -14.92 16.92
C ASN A 480 -2.99 -13.88 15.84
N LYS A 481 -3.79 -12.81 15.77
CA LYS A 481 -3.72 -11.81 14.70
C LYS A 481 -3.66 -10.39 15.25
N VAL A 482 -2.83 -9.55 14.66
CA VAL A 482 -2.92 -8.09 14.78
C VAL A 482 -4.07 -7.61 13.90
N VAL A 483 -5.10 -7.02 14.51
CA VAL A 483 -6.30 -6.55 13.80
C VAL A 483 -6.03 -5.19 13.17
N SER A 484 -5.53 -4.25 13.97
CA SER A 484 -5.07 -2.94 13.50
C SER A 484 -4.05 -2.36 14.47
N VAL A 485 -3.25 -1.42 13.99
CA VAL A 485 -2.46 -0.51 14.82
C VAL A 485 -3.12 0.85 14.70
N GLU A 486 -3.38 1.55 15.81
CA GLU A 486 -4.13 2.79 15.84
C GLU A 486 -3.46 3.84 16.73
N PRO A 487 -3.56 5.14 16.40
CA PRO A 487 -2.97 6.19 17.22
C PRO A 487 -3.65 6.27 18.60
N HIS A 488 -2.85 6.58 19.62
CA HIS A 488 -3.32 6.86 20.96
C HIS A 488 -3.14 8.32 21.34
N ALA A 489 -1.93 8.85 21.17
CA ALA A 489 -1.61 10.23 21.48
C ALA A 489 -0.44 10.72 20.62
N TRP A 490 -0.50 11.97 20.17
CA TRP A 490 0.60 12.68 19.51
C TRP A 490 0.91 13.94 20.32
N GLY A 491 1.92 13.85 21.19
CA GLY A 491 2.18 14.85 22.21
C GLY A 491 1.03 14.95 23.21
N GLU A 492 0.49 16.15 23.39
CA GLU A 492 -0.65 16.40 24.28
C GLU A 492 -2.01 16.04 23.65
N ALA A 493 -2.05 15.83 22.33
CA ALA A 493 -3.28 15.54 21.60
C ALA A 493 -3.61 14.04 21.64
N ASN A 494 -4.77 13.69 22.21
CA ASN A 494 -5.22 12.31 22.36
C ASN A 494 -6.22 11.90 21.27
N ALA A 495 -6.11 10.66 20.79
CA ALA A 495 -7.09 10.04 19.91
C ALA A 495 -8.38 9.70 20.66
N GLN A 496 -9.52 9.72 19.97
CA GLN A 496 -10.82 9.34 20.54
C GLN A 496 -11.19 7.92 20.13
N TRP A 497 -11.56 7.08 21.10
CA TRP A 497 -11.86 5.66 20.88
C TRP A 497 -13.32 5.35 21.23
N ASN A 498 -14.15 5.19 20.21
CA ASN A 498 -15.58 4.94 20.33
C ASN A 498 -15.88 3.45 20.12
N TRP A 499 -15.99 2.71 21.23
CA TRP A 499 -16.18 1.26 21.24
C TRP A 499 -17.63 0.85 20.93
N GLN A 500 -17.77 -0.16 20.09
CA GLN A 500 -19.04 -0.82 19.78
C GLN A 500 -18.95 -2.32 20.16
N ALA A 501 -20.05 -3.06 19.98
CA ALA A 501 -20.10 -4.47 20.36
C ALA A 501 -19.06 -5.36 19.64
N VAL A 502 -18.72 -5.04 18.39
CA VAL A 502 -17.82 -5.84 17.53
C VAL A 502 -16.85 -5.00 16.68
N SER A 503 -16.81 -3.69 16.88
CA SER A 503 -15.95 -2.75 16.16
C SER A 503 -15.53 -1.61 17.10
N VAL A 504 -14.58 -0.80 16.65
CA VAL A 504 -14.20 0.46 17.31
C VAL A 504 -13.95 1.51 16.25
N VAL A 505 -14.44 2.73 16.49
CA VAL A 505 -14.08 3.88 15.66
C VAL A 505 -13.00 4.67 16.40
N VAL A 506 -11.81 4.73 15.82
CA VAL A 506 -10.68 5.51 16.36
C VAL A 506 -10.56 6.79 15.54
N THR A 507 -10.71 7.93 16.19
CA THR A 507 -10.44 9.23 15.58
C THR A 507 -9.05 9.66 15.99
N ASP A 508 -8.14 9.79 15.02
CA ASP A 508 -6.76 10.20 15.27
C ASP A 508 -6.68 11.65 15.81
N PRO A 509 -5.53 12.07 16.35
CA PRO A 509 -5.38 13.44 16.87
C PRO A 509 -5.55 14.55 15.83
N ASP A 510 -5.45 14.25 14.53
CA ASP A 510 -5.75 15.18 13.43
C ASP A 510 -7.27 15.21 13.08
N GLY A 511 -8.09 14.40 13.74
CA GLY A 511 -9.54 14.34 13.55
C GLY A 511 -10.02 13.35 12.48
N ASN A 512 -9.16 12.45 11.99
CA ASN A 512 -9.54 11.44 11.00
C ASN A 512 -10.06 10.18 11.68
N ALA A 513 -11.31 9.82 11.40
CA ALA A 513 -11.93 8.61 11.92
C ALA A 513 -11.58 7.37 11.06
N ASN A 514 -11.20 6.29 11.72
CA ASN A 514 -11.01 4.96 11.15
C ASN A 514 -11.90 3.96 11.89
N GLU A 515 -12.73 3.21 11.16
CA GLU A 515 -13.54 2.13 11.74
C GLU A 515 -12.80 0.80 11.61
N VAL A 516 -12.53 0.16 12.76
CA VAL A 516 -11.85 -1.13 12.84
C VAL A 516 -12.86 -2.21 13.20
N GLN A 517 -13.11 -3.12 12.27
CA GLN A 517 -13.95 -4.29 12.52
C GLN A 517 -13.17 -5.35 13.32
N LEU A 518 -13.60 -5.63 14.55
CA LEU A 518 -12.92 -6.57 15.45
C LEU A 518 -13.44 -8.00 15.30
N ARG A 519 -14.74 -8.16 14.98
CA ARG A 519 -15.38 -9.46 14.76
C ARG A 519 -16.42 -9.40 13.65
N LYS A 520 -16.69 -10.52 13.01
CA LYS A 520 -17.84 -10.62 12.09
C LYS A 520 -19.14 -10.42 12.87
N VAL A 521 -20.00 -9.53 12.38
CA VAL A 521 -21.40 -9.45 12.81
C VAL A 521 -22.04 -10.79 12.45
N ARG A 522 -22.53 -11.54 13.45
CA ARG A 522 -23.31 -12.74 13.18
C ARG A 522 -24.65 -12.28 12.61
N GLN A 523 -24.75 -12.17 11.28
CA GLN A 523 -26.03 -11.91 10.63
C GLN A 523 -26.99 -13.02 11.06
N LYS A 524 -28.11 -12.63 11.70
CA LYS A 524 -29.21 -13.57 11.96
C LYS A 524 -29.63 -14.06 10.57
N ALA A 525 -29.58 -15.37 10.35
CA ALA A 525 -30.09 -15.93 9.10
C ALA A 525 -31.48 -15.32 8.85
N PRO A 526 -31.78 -14.85 7.62
CA PRO A 526 -33.13 -14.40 7.32
C PRO A 526 -34.08 -15.52 7.77
N ALA A 527 -35.15 -15.13 8.47
CA ALA A 527 -36.21 -16.07 8.78
C ALA A 527 -36.53 -16.79 7.47
N ARG A 528 -36.50 -18.12 7.49
CA ARG A 528 -36.93 -18.88 6.33
C ARG A 528 -38.34 -18.41 6.04
N ASP A 529 -38.52 -17.66 4.96
CA ASP A 529 -39.83 -17.51 4.37
C ASP A 529 -40.24 -18.94 3.99
N ASP A 530 -41.22 -19.47 4.72
CA ASP A 530 -41.80 -20.76 4.44
C ASP A 530 -42.44 -20.68 3.05
N PHE A 531 -41.67 -21.09 2.04
CA PHE A 531 -42.01 -21.12 0.62
C PHE A 531 -43.19 -22.07 0.29
N TRP A 532 -43.92 -22.56 1.31
CA TRP A 532 -45.05 -23.47 1.16
C TRP A 532 -46.33 -23.08 1.91
N GLY A 533 -46.47 -21.84 2.41
CA GLY A 533 -47.80 -21.28 2.75
C GLY A 533 -48.71 -22.18 3.60
N LEU A 534 -48.14 -22.95 4.54
CA LEU A 534 -48.88 -23.81 5.44
C LEU A 534 -48.77 -23.21 6.84
N GLU A 535 -49.81 -22.47 7.24
CA GLU A 535 -50.03 -22.07 8.62
C GLU A 535 -49.97 -23.33 9.52
N ARG A 536 -49.07 -23.31 10.51
CA ARG A 536 -49.16 -24.28 11.61
C ARG A 536 -50.24 -23.80 12.57
N PRO A 537 -51.25 -24.61 12.91
CA PRO A 537 -52.18 -24.27 13.95
C PRO A 537 -51.45 -24.21 15.29
N ASP A 538 -51.70 -23.14 16.03
CA ASP A 538 -51.25 -22.94 17.40
C ASP A 538 -51.64 -24.10 18.31
N GLY A 539 -50.69 -24.53 19.14
CA GLY A 539 -50.98 -25.37 20.31
C GLY A 539 -50.14 -26.62 20.43
N ALA A 540 -48.92 -26.48 20.96
CA ALA A 540 -48.37 -27.36 22.00
C ALA A 540 -46.94 -26.94 22.32
N GLN A 541 -46.82 -26.08 23.32
CA GLN A 541 -45.60 -25.92 24.09
C GLN A 541 -45.37 -27.20 24.92
N GLU A 542 -44.08 -27.51 25.10
CA GLU A 542 -43.49 -28.33 26.15
C GLU A 542 -43.36 -29.86 26.02
N SER A 543 -42.15 -30.26 26.43
CA SER A 543 -41.71 -31.58 26.88
C SER A 543 -41.26 -32.59 25.82
N ARG A 544 -39.92 -32.74 25.69
CA ARG A 544 -39.22 -33.92 26.22
C ARG A 544 -37.70 -33.81 26.03
N ARG A 545 -37.01 -33.54 27.15
CA ARG A 545 -35.69 -34.11 27.41
C ARG A 545 -35.86 -35.60 27.71
N ALA A 546 -34.80 -36.35 27.39
CA ALA A 546 -34.47 -37.72 27.83
C ALA A 546 -35.18 -38.89 27.13
N ALA A 547 -34.43 -39.64 26.32
CA ALA A 547 -34.14 -41.06 26.55
C ALA A 547 -33.05 -41.56 25.57
N ARG A 548 -31.87 -41.89 26.13
CA ARG A 548 -30.99 -42.92 25.56
C ARG A 548 -31.63 -44.28 25.82
N ARG A 549 -31.71 -45.15 24.80
CA ARG A 549 -31.26 -46.56 24.77
C ARG A 549 -32.05 -47.41 23.78
N GLY A 550 -31.29 -48.16 22.96
CA GLY A 550 -31.59 -49.55 22.61
C GLY A 550 -32.30 -49.77 21.28
N GLY A 551 -31.70 -50.61 20.43
CA GLY A 551 -32.41 -51.28 19.34
C GLY A 551 -31.56 -51.52 18.10
N GLU A 552 -30.84 -52.63 18.08
CA GLU A 552 -30.23 -53.25 16.89
C GLU A 552 -31.28 -53.75 15.88
N GLY A 553 -30.82 -54.00 14.64
CA GLY A 553 -31.49 -54.79 13.60
C GLY A 553 -31.80 -53.93 12.36
N GLY A 554 -31.34 -54.21 11.14
CA GLY A 554 -30.81 -55.43 10.53
C GLY A 554 -31.40 -55.54 9.12
N GLY A 555 -30.56 -55.75 8.09
CA GLY A 555 -30.94 -56.02 6.70
C GLY A 555 -31.40 -54.77 5.92
N GLY A 556 -30.81 -54.36 4.80
CA GLY A 556 -30.29 -55.15 3.69
C GLY A 556 -31.34 -55.19 2.59
N ASN A 557 -31.19 -54.40 1.52
CA ASN A 557 -31.27 -54.89 0.15
C ASN A 557 -30.88 -53.83 -0.90
N SER A 558 -30.07 -54.29 -1.86
CA SER A 558 -30.10 -54.04 -3.31
C SER A 558 -30.23 -52.60 -3.86
N GLY A 559 -29.20 -52.18 -4.60
CA GLY A 559 -29.25 -51.05 -5.52
C GLY A 559 -29.96 -51.34 -6.84
N ILE A 560 -29.84 -50.40 -7.78
CA ILE A 560 -29.78 -50.56 -9.26
C ILE A 560 -29.81 -49.14 -9.89
N PHE A 561 -28.72 -48.82 -10.61
CA PHE A 561 -28.51 -47.96 -11.79
C PHE A 561 -29.51 -46.86 -12.24
N ASN A 562 -28.94 -45.67 -12.55
CA ASN A 562 -28.95 -44.91 -13.85
C ASN A 562 -30.17 -45.08 -14.80
N TRP A 563 -30.73 -44.08 -15.52
CA TRP A 563 -30.15 -42.91 -16.20
C TRP A 563 -31.28 -42.01 -16.79
N LEU A 564 -30.99 -40.72 -16.98
CA LEU A 564 -31.43 -39.75 -18.02
C LEU A 564 -32.91 -39.35 -18.30
N PHE A 565 -33.18 -38.04 -18.27
CA PHE A 565 -33.56 -37.14 -19.40
C PHE A 565 -34.16 -35.82 -18.87
N ARG A 566 -33.42 -34.70 -18.97
CA ARG A 566 -33.76 -33.42 -19.64
C ARG A 566 -32.82 -32.29 -19.23
#